data_AF-A0A5B9DBG9-F1
#
_entry.id   AF-A0A5B9DBG9-F1
#
_cell.length_a   1.000
_cell.length_b   1.000
_cell.length_c   1.000
_cell.angle_alpha   90.00
_cell.angle_beta   90.00
_cell.angle_gamma   90.00
#
_symmetry.space_group_name_H-M   'P 1'
#
loop_
_entity.id
_entity.type
_entity.pdbx_description
1 polymer ?
#
loop_
_entity_poly.entity_id
_entity_poly.type
_entity_poly.pdbx_seq_one_letter_code
_entity_poly.pdbx_strand_id
1 'polypeptide(L)'
;MSEKRIMVVCPVCSKSGRIPVPTAVITEKDSGATSVYIPRDLVCPHEFYAYIDKNFKVRDYLVLEYSLKAEALKIKSKLNFLLKKKETFDISLKNLLNFINERDFRSLLLSCFVESPILFIEDDLDSERFGVLFNALAWFFPKMPETCIIMNPPSYLEFNDKQSEKLKNYSIFNVLYKISVQKPFGDSSSEAFQEVLDSLREKDSKLSLIYAKNTIDYILKFTDEFESMNTDDKNFQKIMKKKYPDQENLFSFRWIEVMHLRKDLWKEPEAKSETKAEAKAEKPKIDHLYFYNSAIHVRTAENQDTDIKKHVLQIIRGETVVSMAGIINHLEKRAYERTLEFDYNLVPDILEEFKDKGYITIT
;
A
#
# COMPACT_ATOMS: atom_id res chain seq x y z
N MET A 1 -28.70 -22.62 -6.50
CA MET A 1 -27.77 -23.77 -6.50
C MET A 1 -27.92 -24.49 -5.18
N SER A 2 -27.95 -25.83 -5.14
CA SER A 2 -28.04 -26.57 -3.88
C SER A 2 -26.69 -26.58 -3.16
N GLU A 3 -26.72 -26.34 -1.86
CA GLU A 3 -25.54 -26.36 -0.99
C GLU A 3 -25.68 -27.45 0.07
N LYS A 4 -24.55 -28.06 0.44
CA LYS A 4 -24.50 -29.01 1.55
C LYS A 4 -23.48 -28.53 2.58
N ARG A 5 -23.89 -28.52 3.85
CA ARG A 5 -22.98 -28.18 4.96
C ARG A 5 -22.14 -29.39 5.33
N ILE A 6 -20.83 -29.23 5.29
CA ILE A 6 -19.86 -30.26 5.68
C ILE A 6 -19.09 -29.82 6.91
N MET A 7 -18.71 -30.77 7.76
CA MET A 7 -17.87 -30.51 8.92
C MET A 7 -16.40 -30.54 8.49
N VAL A 8 -15.67 -29.49 8.81
CA VAL A 8 -14.24 -29.32 8.52
C VAL A 8 -13.53 -29.09 9.84
N VAL A 9 -12.34 -29.68 9.99
CA VAL A 9 -11.48 -29.53 11.17
C VAL A 9 -10.19 -28.85 10.74
N CYS A 10 -9.80 -27.77 11.41
CA CYS A 10 -8.54 -27.11 11.15
C CYS A 10 -7.38 -28.06 11.51
N PRO A 11 -6.46 -28.37 10.57
CA PRO A 11 -5.32 -29.24 10.85
C PRO A 11 -4.28 -28.62 11.81
N VAL A 12 -4.28 -27.30 12.00
CA VAL A 12 -3.31 -26.58 12.86
C VAL A 12 -3.78 -26.51 14.31
N CYS A 13 -5.05 -26.17 14.55
CA CYS A 13 -5.58 -25.92 15.91
C CYS A 13 -6.74 -26.84 16.32
N SER A 14 -7.13 -27.79 15.47
CA SER A 14 -8.23 -28.75 15.71
C SER A 14 -9.62 -28.15 15.94
N LYS A 15 -9.81 -26.82 15.80
CA LYS A 15 -11.15 -26.21 15.80
C LYS A 15 -11.95 -26.73 14.61
N SER A 16 -13.24 -27.01 14.83
CA SER A 16 -14.14 -27.52 13.79
C SER A 16 -15.23 -26.50 13.46
N GLY A 17 -15.66 -26.51 12.20
CA GLY A 17 -16.71 -25.63 11.70
C GLY A 17 -17.53 -26.31 10.61
N ARG A 18 -18.77 -25.86 10.40
CA ARG A 18 -19.61 -26.33 9.30
C ARG A 18 -19.61 -25.30 8.20
N ILE A 19 -19.06 -25.66 7.04
CA ILE A 19 -18.99 -24.78 5.88
C ILE A 19 -20.00 -25.21 4.81
N PRO A 20 -20.66 -24.27 4.12
CA PRO A 20 -21.47 -24.58 2.95
C PRO A 20 -20.57 -24.87 1.75
N VAL A 21 -20.84 -25.96 1.02
CA VAL A 21 -20.17 -26.26 -0.25
C VAL A 21 -21.23 -26.52 -1.33
N PRO A 22 -21.12 -25.89 -2.52
CA PRO A 22 -22.01 -26.17 -3.64
C PRO A 22 -21.94 -27.65 -4.03
N THR A 23 -23.09 -28.32 -4.11
CA THR A 23 -23.11 -29.76 -4.41
C THR A 23 -22.57 -30.05 -5.81
N ALA A 24 -22.86 -29.17 -6.78
CA ALA A 24 -22.44 -29.29 -8.17
C ALA A 24 -20.91 -29.45 -8.30
N VAL A 25 -20.14 -28.60 -7.63
CA VAL A 25 -18.66 -28.58 -7.67
C VAL A 25 -18.04 -29.89 -7.16
N ILE A 26 -18.71 -30.58 -6.22
CA ILE A 26 -18.24 -31.86 -5.66
C ILE A 26 -18.68 -33.03 -6.56
N THR A 27 -19.91 -33.01 -7.08
CA THR A 27 -20.48 -34.15 -7.80
C THR A 27 -20.04 -34.22 -9.27
N GLU A 28 -19.68 -33.10 -9.90
CA GLU A 28 -19.28 -33.03 -11.31
C GLU A 28 -17.90 -33.64 -11.60
N LYS A 29 -17.06 -33.81 -10.59
CA LYS A 29 -15.71 -34.37 -10.77
C LYS A 29 -15.82 -35.88 -10.99
N ASP A 30 -15.22 -36.47 -12.03
CA ASP A 30 -15.38 -37.92 -12.31
C ASP A 30 -14.68 -38.83 -11.28
N SER A 31 -13.56 -38.40 -10.73
CA SER A 31 -12.79 -39.15 -9.74
C SER A 31 -12.01 -38.23 -8.78
N GLY A 32 -11.59 -38.79 -7.64
CA GLY A 32 -10.77 -38.11 -6.64
C GLY A 32 -11.55 -37.20 -5.68
N ALA A 33 -10.80 -36.37 -4.96
CA ALA A 33 -11.32 -35.37 -4.04
C ALA A 33 -11.26 -33.96 -4.66
N THR A 34 -12.20 -33.09 -4.27
CA THR A 34 -12.26 -31.68 -4.64
C THR A 34 -11.55 -30.86 -3.55
N SER A 35 -10.56 -30.06 -3.93
CA SER A 35 -9.89 -29.13 -3.03
C SER A 35 -10.76 -27.89 -2.81
N VAL A 36 -11.12 -27.63 -1.57
CA VAL A 36 -11.89 -26.44 -1.16
C VAL A 36 -11.00 -25.58 -0.28
N TYR A 37 -10.78 -24.34 -0.69
CA TYR A 37 -10.04 -23.36 0.09
C TYR A 37 -10.87 -22.91 1.29
N ILE A 38 -10.29 -23.01 2.48
CA ILE A 38 -10.87 -22.53 3.74
C ILE A 38 -10.14 -21.24 4.11
N PRO A 39 -10.77 -20.07 3.90
CA PRO A 39 -10.17 -18.80 4.26
C PRO A 39 -10.08 -18.64 5.78
N ARG A 40 -9.26 -17.68 6.18
CA ARG A 40 -9.15 -17.20 7.56
C ARG A 40 -10.54 -16.85 8.11
N ASP A 41 -10.74 -17.15 9.38
CA ASP A 41 -11.94 -16.83 10.17
C ASP A 41 -13.24 -17.55 9.78
N LEU A 42 -13.26 -18.33 8.69
CA LEU A 42 -14.42 -19.18 8.37
C LEU A 42 -14.62 -20.32 9.40
N VAL A 43 -13.51 -20.85 9.93
CA VAL A 43 -13.49 -21.87 10.99
C VAL A 43 -12.59 -21.43 12.15
N CYS A 44 -11.45 -20.83 11.84
CA CYS A 44 -10.46 -20.33 12.79
C CYS A 44 -9.48 -19.36 12.08
N PRO A 45 -8.54 -18.73 12.79
CA PRO A 45 -7.56 -17.80 12.19
C PRO A 45 -6.52 -18.42 11.23
N HIS A 46 -6.58 -19.72 10.91
CA HIS A 46 -5.66 -20.39 9.99
C HIS A 46 -6.31 -20.58 8.61
N GLU A 47 -5.51 -20.46 7.55
CA GLU A 47 -5.91 -20.78 6.17
C GLU A 47 -5.43 -22.18 5.77
N PHE A 48 -6.27 -22.96 5.11
CA PHE A 48 -5.91 -24.30 4.65
C PHE A 48 -6.85 -24.76 3.52
N TYR A 49 -6.48 -25.81 2.80
CA TYR A 49 -7.37 -26.51 1.87
C TYR A 49 -7.90 -27.78 2.53
N ALA A 50 -9.18 -28.08 2.31
CA ALA A 50 -9.79 -29.36 2.63
C ALA A 50 -10.06 -30.16 1.34
N TYR A 51 -9.65 -31.42 1.30
CA TYR A 51 -9.93 -32.31 0.18
C TYR A 51 -11.20 -33.10 0.46
N ILE A 52 -12.28 -32.82 -0.27
CA ILE A 52 -13.61 -33.38 -0.03
C ILE A 52 -13.97 -34.37 -1.13
N ASP A 53 -14.38 -35.58 -0.76
CA ASP A 53 -14.82 -36.58 -1.73
C ASP A 53 -16.27 -36.38 -2.20
N LYS A 54 -16.71 -37.20 -3.16
CA LYS A 54 -18.10 -37.22 -3.68
C LYS A 54 -19.17 -37.49 -2.62
N ASN A 55 -18.79 -38.13 -1.52
CA ASN A 55 -19.69 -38.41 -0.40
C ASN A 55 -19.73 -37.24 0.60
N PHE A 56 -19.11 -36.10 0.26
CA PHE A 56 -19.00 -34.93 1.11
C PHE A 56 -18.23 -35.20 2.41
N LYS A 57 -17.31 -36.18 2.39
CA LYS A 57 -16.41 -36.47 3.50
C LYS A 57 -15.06 -35.81 3.22
N VAL A 58 -14.53 -35.11 4.21
CA VAL A 58 -13.17 -34.59 4.17
C VAL A 58 -12.19 -35.76 4.29
N ARG A 59 -11.25 -35.85 3.34
CA ARG A 59 -10.25 -36.91 3.23
C ARG A 59 -8.90 -36.48 3.75
N ASP A 60 -8.52 -35.24 3.50
CA ASP A 60 -7.22 -34.71 3.87
C ASP A 60 -7.26 -33.18 3.97
N TYR A 61 -6.20 -32.61 4.53
CA TYR A 61 -5.99 -31.18 4.65
C TYR A 61 -4.60 -30.77 4.15
N LEU A 62 -4.51 -29.61 3.52
CA LEU A 62 -3.22 -28.98 3.17
C LEU A 62 -3.13 -27.62 3.87
N VAL A 63 -2.17 -27.49 4.79
CA VAL A 63 -1.84 -26.20 5.40
C VAL A 63 -1.02 -25.40 4.41
N LEU A 64 -1.42 -24.14 4.20
CA LEU A 64 -0.61 -23.21 3.43
C LEU A 64 0.49 -22.67 4.34
N GLU A 65 1.70 -23.21 4.19
CA GLU A 65 2.88 -22.67 4.87
C GLU A 65 3.22 -21.26 4.35
N TYR A 66 2.89 -20.98 3.08
CA TYR A 66 3.15 -19.71 2.44
C TYR A 66 2.05 -19.34 1.44
N SER A 67 1.50 -18.13 1.55
CA SER A 67 0.48 -17.60 0.64
C SER A 67 0.94 -16.28 0.05
N LEU A 68 1.26 -16.28 -1.24
CA LEU A 68 1.63 -15.06 -1.99
C LEU A 68 0.54 -13.98 -1.90
N LYS A 69 -0.73 -14.39 -1.84
CA LYS A 69 -1.85 -13.46 -1.70
C LYS A 69 -1.87 -12.81 -0.31
N ALA A 70 -1.61 -13.58 0.74
CA ALA A 70 -1.51 -13.04 2.09
C ALA A 70 -0.31 -12.08 2.22
N GLU A 71 0.82 -12.40 1.60
CA GLU A 71 2.01 -11.53 1.60
C GLU A 71 1.76 -10.22 0.86
N ALA A 72 1.13 -10.28 -0.32
CA ALA A 72 0.73 -9.08 -1.06
C ALA A 72 -0.26 -8.19 -0.27
N LEU A 73 -1.19 -8.80 0.47
CA LEU A 73 -2.09 -8.07 1.37
C LEU A 73 -1.35 -7.45 2.54
N LYS A 74 -0.38 -8.17 3.14
CA LYS A 74 0.50 -7.67 4.20
C LYS A 74 1.32 -6.47 3.75
N ILE A 75 1.88 -6.52 2.53
CA ILE A 75 2.62 -5.39 1.94
C ILE A 75 1.71 -4.19 1.71
N LYS A 76 0.51 -4.40 1.14
CA LYS A 76 -0.47 -3.32 0.94
C LYS A 76 -0.91 -2.68 2.26
N SER A 77 -1.20 -3.49 3.27
CA SER A 77 -1.59 -2.97 4.59
C SER A 77 -0.44 -2.19 5.23
N LYS A 78 0.81 -2.66 5.09
CA LYS A 78 2.02 -1.95 5.53
C LYS A 78 2.20 -0.61 4.81
N LEU A 79 2.06 -0.57 3.49
CA LEU A 79 2.09 0.68 2.70
C LEU A 79 1.03 1.67 3.21
N ASN A 80 -0.22 1.21 3.36
CA ASN A 80 -1.31 2.05 3.86
C ASN A 80 -1.04 2.55 5.28
N PHE A 81 -0.48 1.71 6.14
CA PHE A 81 -0.08 2.08 7.49
C PHE A 81 0.99 3.17 7.49
N LEU A 82 2.04 3.01 6.68
CA LEU A 82 3.11 4.00 6.55
C LEU A 82 2.59 5.35 6.06
N LEU A 83 1.70 5.34 5.07
CA LEU A 83 1.06 6.55 4.53
C LEU A 83 0.12 7.23 5.55
N LYS A 84 -0.65 6.44 6.33
CA LYS A 84 -1.51 6.97 7.41
C LYS A 84 -0.68 7.63 8.52
N LYS A 85 0.55 7.16 8.75
CA LYS A 85 1.46 7.67 9.79
C LYS A 85 2.42 8.76 9.34
N LYS A 86 2.29 9.30 8.12
CA LYS A 86 3.23 10.29 7.54
C LYS A 86 3.58 11.47 8.47
N GLU A 87 2.61 11.96 9.25
CA GLU A 87 2.79 13.12 10.14
C GLU A 87 3.51 12.79 11.45
N THR A 88 3.63 11.50 11.77
CA THR A 88 4.27 11.02 13.01
C THR A 88 5.77 10.78 12.87
N PHE A 89 6.26 10.64 11.63
CA PHE A 89 7.67 10.38 11.38
C PHE A 89 8.48 11.68 11.36
N ASP A 90 9.54 11.74 12.16
CA ASP A 90 10.52 12.82 12.09
C ASP A 90 11.46 12.59 10.89
N ILE A 91 11.08 13.16 9.75
CA ILE A 91 11.80 13.12 8.47
C ILE A 91 12.98 14.10 8.39
N SER A 92 13.51 14.57 9.53
CA SER A 92 14.71 15.40 9.53
C SER A 92 15.90 14.71 8.85
N LEU A 93 16.76 15.48 8.20
CA LEU A 93 17.95 14.94 7.51
C LEU A 93 18.81 14.10 8.45
N LYS A 94 18.96 14.52 9.71
CA LYS A 94 19.71 13.76 10.72
C LYS A 94 19.13 12.35 10.88
N ASN A 95 17.81 12.21 10.98
CA ASN A 95 17.18 10.89 11.10
C ASN A 95 17.30 10.06 9.83
N LEU A 96 17.15 10.69 8.67
CA LEU A 96 17.38 10.03 7.39
C LEU A 96 18.81 9.50 7.30
N LEU A 97 19.82 10.32 7.61
CA LEU A 97 21.23 9.95 7.52
C LEU A 97 21.68 8.94 8.59
N ASN A 98 20.94 8.79 9.70
CA ASN A 98 21.15 7.68 10.64
C ASN A 98 20.76 6.32 10.03
N PHE A 99 19.92 6.34 9.00
CA PHE A 99 19.38 5.15 8.36
C PHE A 99 20.03 4.84 7.01
N ILE A 100 20.24 5.86 6.17
CA ILE A 100 20.77 5.70 4.82
C ILE A 100 21.96 6.64 4.62
N ASN A 101 23.03 6.16 3.99
CA ASN A 101 24.14 7.04 3.64
C ASN A 101 23.73 8.06 2.57
N GLU A 102 24.39 9.21 2.55
CA GLU A 102 24.03 10.32 1.69
C GLU A 102 23.99 9.96 0.20
N ARG A 103 24.98 9.20 -0.26
CA ARG A 103 25.10 8.78 -1.66
C ARG A 103 23.91 7.92 -2.09
N ASP A 104 23.52 6.96 -1.27
CA ASP A 104 22.38 6.08 -1.57
C ASP A 104 21.06 6.83 -1.43
N PHE A 105 20.96 7.81 -0.53
CA PHE A 105 19.77 8.67 -0.46
C PHE A 105 19.62 9.54 -1.72
N ARG A 106 20.70 10.17 -2.20
CA ARG A 106 20.67 10.89 -3.51
C ARG A 106 20.28 9.97 -4.64
N SER A 107 20.75 8.73 -4.63
CA SER A 107 20.39 7.73 -5.64
C SER A 107 18.91 7.42 -5.60
N LEU A 108 18.31 7.23 -4.41
CA LEU A 108 16.86 7.02 -4.29
C LEU A 108 16.05 8.25 -4.71
N LEU A 109 16.52 9.48 -4.41
CA LEU A 109 15.88 10.71 -4.90
C LEU A 109 15.91 10.75 -6.44
N LEU A 110 17.03 10.39 -7.06
CA LEU A 110 17.13 10.28 -8.51
C LEU A 110 16.20 9.20 -9.06
N SER A 111 16.12 8.00 -8.44
CA SER A 111 15.19 6.93 -8.83
C SER A 111 13.75 7.43 -8.85
N CYS A 112 13.33 8.12 -7.78
CA CYS A 112 11.99 8.69 -7.68
C CYS A 112 11.76 9.76 -8.76
N PHE A 113 12.76 10.62 -8.97
CA PHE A 113 12.69 11.68 -9.96
C PHE A 113 12.61 11.15 -11.40
N VAL A 114 13.32 10.10 -11.77
CA VAL A 114 13.20 9.51 -13.12
C VAL A 114 12.05 8.51 -13.23
N GLU A 115 11.26 8.36 -12.17
CA GLU A 115 10.17 7.36 -12.04
C GLU A 115 10.65 5.91 -12.31
N SER A 116 11.93 5.64 -12.03
CA SER A 116 12.48 4.27 -12.06
C SER A 116 11.77 3.41 -11.02
N PRO A 117 11.41 2.16 -11.34
CA PRO A 117 10.91 1.22 -10.35
C PRO A 117 11.86 1.07 -9.18
N ILE A 118 11.33 1.13 -7.96
CA ILE A 118 12.12 0.99 -6.72
C ILE A 118 11.71 -0.31 -6.04
N LEU A 119 12.68 -1.13 -5.65
CA LEU A 119 12.46 -2.33 -4.86
C LEU A 119 13.14 -2.18 -3.51
N PHE A 120 12.35 -2.12 -2.44
CA PHE A 120 12.85 -2.19 -1.07
C PHE A 120 12.86 -3.64 -0.59
N ILE A 121 14.04 -4.14 -0.24
CA ILE A 121 14.17 -5.41 0.48
C ILE A 121 14.09 -5.07 1.96
N GLU A 122 12.96 -5.38 2.58
CA GLU A 122 12.65 -4.99 3.95
C GLU A 122 12.17 -6.19 4.77
N ASP A 123 12.63 -6.26 6.01
CA ASP A 123 12.16 -7.21 7.01
C ASP A 123 11.41 -6.50 8.13
N ASP A 124 10.70 -7.24 8.97
CA ASP A 124 9.89 -6.62 10.03
C ASP A 124 10.73 -5.97 11.17
N LEU A 125 12.06 -6.11 11.16
CA LEU A 125 12.94 -5.65 12.25
C LEU A 125 13.19 -4.14 12.24
N ASP A 126 13.25 -3.50 11.06
CA ASP A 126 13.59 -2.07 10.90
C ASP A 126 12.42 -1.21 10.38
N SER A 127 11.18 -1.68 10.59
CA SER A 127 9.95 -1.09 10.02
C SER A 127 9.74 0.41 10.34
N GLU A 128 10.15 0.87 11.53
CA GLU A 128 10.04 2.29 11.90
C GLU A 128 10.99 3.17 11.07
N ARG A 129 12.25 2.76 10.93
CA ARG A 129 13.26 3.50 10.16
C ARG A 129 12.96 3.47 8.67
N PHE A 130 12.52 2.31 8.18
CA PHE A 130 11.98 2.21 6.82
C PHE A 130 10.82 3.20 6.64
N GLY A 131 9.93 3.31 7.63
CA GLY A 131 8.84 4.29 7.62
C GLY A 131 9.32 5.73 7.47
N VAL A 132 10.40 6.14 8.14
CA VAL A 132 11.00 7.48 7.99
C VAL A 132 11.50 7.70 6.55
N LEU A 133 12.29 6.76 6.00
CA LEU A 133 12.80 6.88 4.63
C LEU A 133 11.67 6.90 3.60
N PHE A 134 10.74 5.95 3.71
CA PHE A 134 9.62 5.81 2.78
C PHE A 134 8.75 7.07 2.79
N ASN A 135 8.44 7.62 3.96
CA ASN A 135 7.64 8.84 4.06
C ASN A 135 8.39 10.07 3.55
N ALA A 136 9.70 10.19 3.78
CA ALA A 136 10.48 11.28 3.21
C ALA A 136 10.45 11.24 1.67
N LEU A 137 10.68 10.05 1.07
CA LEU A 137 10.61 9.87 -0.38
C LEU A 137 9.21 10.14 -0.93
N ALA A 138 8.15 9.64 -0.28
CA ALA A 138 6.76 9.87 -0.68
C ALA A 138 6.34 11.35 -0.53
N TRP A 139 6.94 12.07 0.41
CA TRP A 139 6.68 13.50 0.62
C TRP A 139 7.29 14.35 -0.50
N PHE A 140 8.52 14.03 -0.92
CA PHE A 140 9.14 14.64 -2.11
C PHE A 140 8.42 14.22 -3.40
N PHE A 141 8.08 12.94 -3.52
CA PHE A 141 7.54 12.33 -4.74
C PHE A 141 6.23 11.58 -4.45
N PRO A 142 5.07 12.25 -4.50
CA PRO A 142 3.78 11.64 -4.15
C PRO A 142 3.39 10.41 -4.99
N LYS A 143 3.93 10.28 -6.21
CA LYS A 143 3.71 9.12 -7.10
C LYS A 143 4.62 7.93 -6.81
N MET A 144 5.69 8.10 -6.03
CA MET A 144 6.67 7.03 -5.73
C MET A 144 6.01 5.74 -5.22
N PRO A 145 4.98 5.76 -4.34
CA PRO A 145 4.33 4.53 -3.89
C PRO A 145 3.74 3.68 -5.02
N GLU A 146 3.43 4.27 -6.19
CA GLU A 146 2.89 3.56 -7.35
C GLU A 146 3.97 2.79 -8.13
N THR A 147 5.22 3.24 -8.06
CA THR A 147 6.39 2.64 -8.74
C THR A 147 7.25 1.79 -7.80
N CYS A 148 6.84 1.67 -6.53
CA CYS A 148 7.57 0.99 -5.48
C CYS A 148 7.06 -0.45 -5.26
N ILE A 149 7.99 -1.38 -5.07
CA ILE A 149 7.73 -2.74 -4.61
C ILE A 149 8.48 -2.96 -3.29
N ILE A 150 7.81 -3.57 -2.32
CA ILE A 150 8.44 -3.98 -1.06
C ILE A 150 8.44 -5.51 -1.05
N MET A 151 9.59 -6.12 -0.80
CA MET A 151 9.73 -7.57 -0.69
C MET A 151 10.47 -7.92 0.60
N ASN A 152 10.06 -9.02 1.23
CA ASN A 152 10.92 -9.66 2.23
C ASN A 152 12.14 -10.32 1.54
N PRO A 153 13.23 -10.63 2.27
CA PRO A 153 14.42 -11.21 1.67
C PRO A 153 14.18 -12.54 0.92
N PRO A 154 13.42 -13.53 1.45
CA PRO A 154 13.08 -14.74 0.69
C PRO A 154 12.37 -14.48 -0.64
N SER A 155 11.36 -13.62 -0.66
CA SER A 155 10.61 -13.26 -1.87
C SER A 155 11.51 -12.56 -2.89
N TYR A 156 12.44 -11.70 -2.43
CA TYR A 156 13.43 -11.08 -3.31
C TYR A 156 14.35 -12.12 -3.96
N LEU A 157 14.87 -13.08 -3.20
CA LEU A 157 15.75 -14.13 -3.74
C LEU A 157 15.02 -14.97 -4.79
N GLU A 158 13.78 -15.39 -4.51
CA GLU A 158 12.96 -16.13 -5.46
C GLU A 158 12.68 -15.30 -6.73
N PHE A 159 12.37 -14.02 -6.57
CA PHE A 159 12.13 -13.11 -7.70
C PHE A 159 13.40 -12.90 -8.53
N ASN A 160 14.55 -12.76 -7.89
CA ASN A 160 15.84 -12.62 -8.55
C ASN A 160 16.20 -13.87 -9.37
N ASP A 161 16.00 -15.06 -8.81
CA ASP A 161 16.28 -16.32 -9.52
C ASP A 161 15.40 -16.48 -10.77
N LYS A 162 14.15 -16.02 -10.71
CA LYS A 162 13.17 -16.15 -11.81
C LYS A 162 13.22 -15.02 -12.82
N GLN A 163 13.57 -13.79 -12.40
CA GLN A 163 13.37 -12.55 -13.16
C GLN A 163 14.55 -11.57 -13.05
N SER A 164 15.77 -12.06 -12.91
CA SER A 164 17.00 -11.24 -12.81
C SER A 164 17.14 -10.17 -13.90
N GLU A 165 16.75 -10.46 -15.14
CA GLU A 165 16.79 -9.48 -16.25
C GLU A 165 15.85 -8.29 -16.00
N LYS A 166 14.67 -8.51 -15.40
CA LYS A 166 13.77 -7.40 -15.05
C LYS A 166 14.37 -6.55 -13.94
N LEU A 167 15.07 -7.16 -12.99
CA LEU A 167 15.68 -6.46 -11.88
C LEU A 167 16.71 -5.43 -12.33
N LYS A 168 17.37 -5.59 -13.49
CA LYS A 168 18.33 -4.59 -14.04
C LYS A 168 17.76 -3.18 -14.17
N ASN A 169 16.43 -3.05 -14.32
CA ASN A 169 15.74 -1.77 -14.43
C ASN A 169 15.28 -1.20 -13.08
N TYR A 170 15.50 -1.93 -11.98
CA TYR A 170 15.11 -1.50 -10.64
C TYR A 170 16.26 -0.81 -9.93
N SER A 171 15.89 0.21 -9.15
CA SER A 171 16.71 0.72 -8.06
C SER A 171 16.41 -0.13 -6.83
N ILE A 172 17.36 -0.96 -6.42
CA ILE A 172 17.17 -1.96 -5.35
C ILE A 172 17.88 -1.46 -4.10
N PHE A 173 17.12 -1.27 -3.02
CA PHE A 173 17.66 -0.85 -1.73
C PHE A 173 17.37 -1.90 -0.65
N ASN A 174 18.41 -2.37 0.00
CA ASN A 174 18.27 -3.28 1.12
C ASN A 174 18.19 -2.48 2.42
N VAL A 175 17.02 -2.49 3.05
CA VAL A 175 16.71 -1.72 4.26
C VAL A 175 17.57 -2.20 5.43
N LEU A 176 17.69 -3.52 5.61
CA LEU A 176 18.43 -4.14 6.70
C LEU A 176 19.93 -3.79 6.64
N TYR A 177 20.52 -3.89 5.44
CA TYR A 177 21.94 -3.60 5.24
C TYR A 177 22.22 -2.13 4.95
N LYS A 178 21.19 -1.29 4.80
CA LYS A 178 21.29 0.17 4.56
C LYS A 178 22.13 0.53 3.33
N ILE A 179 22.03 -0.29 2.28
CA ILE A 179 22.81 -0.16 1.05
C ILE A 179 21.94 -0.27 -0.18
N SER A 180 22.30 0.50 -1.20
CA SER A 180 21.82 0.23 -2.56
C SER A 180 22.52 -1.02 -3.10
N VAL A 181 21.73 -2.04 -3.43
CA VAL A 181 22.21 -3.30 -4.03
C VAL A 181 22.44 -3.11 -5.53
N GLN A 182 21.55 -2.35 -6.16
CA GLN A 182 21.59 -2.12 -7.61
C GLN A 182 20.99 -0.76 -7.95
N LYS A 183 21.55 -0.11 -8.97
CA LYS A 183 21.07 1.15 -9.52
C LYS A 183 21.12 1.05 -11.05
N PRO A 184 20.08 1.49 -11.79
CA PRO A 184 20.09 1.51 -13.25
C PRO A 184 20.90 2.68 -13.83
N PHE A 185 21.45 3.54 -12.96
CA PHE A 185 22.24 4.73 -13.32
C PHE A 185 23.51 4.82 -12.46
N GLY A 186 24.48 5.61 -12.93
CA GLY A 186 25.73 5.85 -12.21
C GLY A 186 25.55 6.79 -11.02
N ASP A 187 26.44 6.67 -10.02
CA ASP A 187 26.43 7.54 -8.83
C ASP A 187 26.57 9.04 -9.21
N SER A 188 27.31 9.36 -10.28
CA SER A 188 27.50 10.74 -10.76
C SER A 188 26.20 11.40 -11.22
N SER A 189 25.26 10.62 -11.79
CA SER A 189 23.95 11.14 -12.21
C SER A 189 23.13 11.67 -11.03
N SER A 190 23.39 11.18 -9.81
CA SER A 190 22.71 11.62 -8.60
C SER A 190 23.32 12.88 -7.97
N GLU A 191 24.44 13.40 -8.50
CA GLU A 191 25.13 14.57 -7.93
C GLU A 191 24.29 15.84 -7.95
N ALA A 192 23.37 16.00 -8.91
CA ALA A 192 22.45 17.15 -8.94
C ALA A 192 21.63 17.26 -7.63
N PHE A 193 21.25 16.12 -7.04
CA PHE A 193 20.52 16.07 -5.78
C PHE A 193 21.37 16.44 -4.55
N GLN A 194 22.67 16.69 -4.70
CA GLN A 194 23.49 17.23 -3.61
C GLN A 194 22.95 18.57 -3.12
N GLU A 195 22.51 19.44 -4.04
CA GLU A 195 21.94 20.74 -3.69
C GLU A 195 20.67 20.61 -2.85
N VAL A 196 19.84 19.60 -3.15
CA VAL A 196 18.66 19.26 -2.36
C VAL A 196 19.07 18.83 -0.95
N LEU A 197 20.08 17.96 -0.82
CA LEU A 197 20.56 17.53 0.50
C LEU A 197 21.22 18.64 1.29
N ASP A 198 21.93 19.55 0.63
CA ASP A 198 22.53 20.71 1.28
C ASP A 198 21.46 21.65 1.82
N SER A 199 20.36 21.86 1.09
CA SER A 199 19.21 22.62 1.62
C SER A 199 18.59 21.96 2.86
N LEU A 200 18.64 20.63 2.97
CA LEU A 200 18.17 19.89 4.14
C LEU A 200 19.08 20.02 5.38
N ARG A 201 20.32 20.50 5.22
CA ARG A 201 21.27 20.72 6.33
C ARG A 201 21.06 22.03 7.07
N GLU A 202 20.26 22.95 6.54
CA GLU A 202 20.04 24.25 7.16
C GLU A 202 19.31 24.16 8.51
N LYS A 203 19.48 25.18 9.36
CA LYS A 203 19.19 25.13 10.81
C LYS A 203 17.73 24.87 11.18
N ASP A 204 16.76 25.24 10.33
CA ASP A 204 15.34 25.00 10.59
C ASP A 204 14.86 23.77 9.81
N SER A 205 14.76 22.63 10.47
CA SER A 205 14.46 21.35 9.80
C SER A 205 13.16 21.37 8.99
N LYS A 206 12.13 22.11 9.42
CA LYS A 206 10.85 22.18 8.70
C LYS A 206 10.95 23.06 7.46
N LEU A 207 11.57 24.23 7.61
CA LEU A 207 11.75 25.15 6.50
C LEU A 207 12.69 24.57 5.44
N SER A 208 13.79 23.92 5.87
CA SER A 208 14.73 23.19 5.03
C SER A 208 14.04 22.11 4.18
N LEU A 209 13.15 21.34 4.80
CA LEU A 209 12.33 20.36 4.07
C LEU A 209 11.48 21.04 3.00
N ILE A 210 10.75 22.11 3.36
CA ILE A 210 9.90 22.86 2.42
C ILE A 210 10.71 23.38 1.23
N TYR A 211 11.90 23.94 1.48
CA TYR A 211 12.79 24.38 0.40
C TYR A 211 13.23 23.24 -0.50
N ALA A 212 13.70 22.12 0.08
CA ALA A 212 14.10 20.94 -0.67
C ALA A 212 12.95 20.43 -1.58
N LYS A 213 11.71 20.42 -1.05
CA LYS A 213 10.54 20.02 -1.82
C LYS A 213 10.20 21.00 -2.93
N ASN A 214 10.19 22.29 -2.65
CA ASN A 214 9.94 23.31 -3.66
C ASN A 214 10.97 23.22 -4.79
N THR A 215 12.24 22.98 -4.46
CA THR A 215 13.30 22.75 -5.44
C THR A 215 12.96 21.56 -6.35
N ILE A 216 12.59 20.40 -5.77
CA ILE A 216 12.18 19.22 -6.54
C ILE A 216 10.95 19.51 -7.41
N ASP A 217 9.93 20.18 -6.86
CA ASP A 217 8.69 20.52 -7.57
C ASP A 217 8.98 21.47 -8.76
N TYR A 218 9.91 22.41 -8.61
CA TYR A 218 10.37 23.27 -9.71
C TYR A 218 11.10 22.48 -10.80
N ILE A 219 12.01 21.59 -10.41
CA ILE A 219 12.77 20.79 -11.39
C ILE A 219 11.82 19.87 -12.17
N LEU A 220 10.83 19.26 -11.51
CA LEU A 220 9.79 18.48 -12.18
C LEU A 220 9.04 19.32 -13.21
N LYS A 221 8.55 20.50 -12.80
CA LYS A 221 7.89 21.45 -13.72
C LYS A 221 8.80 21.83 -14.90
N PHE A 222 10.08 22.10 -14.64
CA PHE A 222 11.02 22.46 -15.68
C PHE A 222 11.34 21.30 -16.63
N THR A 223 11.25 20.06 -16.15
CA THR A 223 11.38 18.86 -17.00
C THR A 223 10.23 18.79 -17.99
N ASP A 224 8.99 19.00 -17.53
CA ASP A 224 7.81 19.02 -18.41
C ASP A 224 7.92 20.14 -19.46
N GLU A 225 8.41 21.32 -19.06
CA GLU A 225 8.69 22.42 -19.99
C GLU A 225 9.81 22.05 -20.98
N PHE A 226 10.90 21.43 -20.52
CA PHE A 226 12.01 20.97 -21.34
C PHE A 226 11.56 20.02 -22.44
N GLU A 227 10.75 19.02 -22.08
CA GLU A 227 10.19 18.04 -23.02
C GLU A 227 9.35 18.70 -24.12
N SER A 228 8.65 19.79 -23.79
CA SER A 228 7.80 20.52 -24.74
C SER A 228 8.55 21.44 -25.72
N MET A 229 9.76 21.90 -25.38
CA MET A 229 10.43 23.00 -26.11
C MET A 229 11.23 22.57 -27.35
N ASN A 230 11.48 21.26 -27.55
CA ASN A 230 12.25 20.69 -28.67
C ASN A 230 13.46 21.55 -29.12
N THR A 231 14.27 21.98 -28.15
CA THR A 231 15.42 22.86 -28.34
C THR A 231 16.68 22.23 -27.74
N ASP A 232 17.86 22.67 -28.16
CA ASP A 232 19.11 22.25 -27.52
C ASP A 232 19.26 22.84 -26.10
N ASP A 233 20.11 22.21 -25.30
CA ASP A 233 20.34 22.54 -23.89
C ASP A 233 20.74 24.00 -23.65
N LYS A 234 21.56 24.60 -24.53
CA LYS A 234 22.02 25.99 -24.36
C LYS A 234 20.88 26.97 -24.57
N ASN A 235 20.07 26.73 -25.59
CA ASN A 235 18.88 27.53 -25.85
C ASN A 235 17.83 27.35 -24.75
N PHE A 236 17.62 26.12 -24.26
CA PHE A 236 16.76 25.86 -23.10
C PHE A 236 17.22 26.66 -21.87
N GLN A 237 18.50 26.56 -21.48
CA GLN A 237 19.06 27.32 -20.36
C GLN A 237 18.81 28.82 -20.51
N LYS A 238 19.06 29.38 -21.70
CA LYS A 238 18.87 30.81 -21.96
C LYS A 238 17.41 31.22 -21.82
N ILE A 239 16.47 30.43 -22.35
CA ILE A 239 15.03 30.69 -22.25
C ILE A 239 14.59 30.63 -20.79
N MET A 240 14.98 29.57 -20.08
CA MET A 240 14.55 29.34 -18.70
C MET A 240 15.13 30.36 -17.72
N LYS A 241 16.40 30.73 -17.85
CA LYS A 241 17.01 31.81 -17.06
C LYS A 241 16.32 33.16 -17.27
N LYS A 242 15.86 33.43 -18.50
CA LYS A 242 15.08 34.65 -18.80
C LYS A 242 13.67 34.59 -18.19
N LYS A 243 13.03 33.41 -18.22
CA LYS A 243 11.66 33.19 -17.73
C LYS A 243 11.58 33.11 -16.20
N TYR A 244 12.61 32.55 -15.57
CA TYR A 244 12.70 32.26 -14.14
C TYR A 244 14.06 32.70 -13.58
N PRO A 245 14.34 34.03 -13.53
CA PRO A 245 15.65 34.54 -13.11
C PRO A 245 16.02 34.14 -11.68
N ASP A 246 15.04 34.05 -10.77
CA ASP A 246 15.25 33.67 -9.37
C ASP A 246 15.61 32.19 -9.17
N GLN A 247 15.55 31.38 -10.24
CA GLN A 247 15.83 29.95 -10.23
C GLN A 247 16.99 29.58 -11.16
N GLU A 248 17.86 30.55 -11.47
CA GLU A 248 18.97 30.36 -12.43
C GLU A 248 19.87 29.15 -12.11
N ASN A 249 20.08 28.86 -10.83
CA ASN A 249 20.88 27.74 -10.35
C ASN A 249 20.27 26.37 -10.73
N LEU A 250 18.95 26.27 -10.87
CA LEU A 250 18.26 25.02 -11.26
C LEU A 250 18.42 24.69 -12.75
N PHE A 251 19.01 25.58 -13.55
CA PHE A 251 19.32 25.36 -14.96
C PHE A 251 20.80 25.02 -15.18
N SER A 252 21.45 24.43 -14.18
CA SER A 252 22.81 23.91 -14.32
C SER A 252 22.87 22.75 -15.32
N PHE A 253 24.07 22.48 -15.84
CA PHE A 253 24.27 21.34 -16.76
C PHE A 253 23.86 20.01 -16.11
N ARG A 254 24.16 19.82 -14.81
CA ARG A 254 23.78 18.63 -14.04
C ARG A 254 22.27 18.41 -13.98
N TRP A 255 21.50 19.46 -13.75
CA TRP A 255 20.03 19.33 -13.72
C TRP A 255 19.47 18.97 -15.08
N ILE A 256 20.01 19.54 -16.16
CA ILE A 256 19.57 19.20 -17.53
C ILE A 256 19.89 17.75 -17.88
N GLU A 257 21.06 17.23 -17.50
CA GLU A 257 21.37 15.80 -17.65
C GLU A 257 20.33 14.92 -16.93
N VAL A 258 19.91 15.29 -15.73
CA VAL A 258 18.88 14.58 -14.97
C VAL A 258 17.49 14.69 -15.63
N MET A 259 17.15 15.82 -16.23
CA MET A 259 15.92 15.99 -17.01
C MET A 259 15.90 15.09 -18.26
N HIS A 260 17.02 14.99 -18.99
CA HIS A 260 17.17 14.04 -20.10
C HIS A 260 17.02 12.59 -19.63
N LEU A 261 17.65 12.23 -18.52
CA LEU A 261 17.54 10.88 -17.96
C LEU A 261 16.08 10.51 -17.66
N ARG A 262 15.29 11.44 -17.11
CA ARG A 262 13.85 11.23 -16.87
C ARG A 262 13.13 10.96 -18.19
N LYS A 263 13.37 11.76 -19.22
CA LYS A 263 12.77 11.59 -20.54
C LYS A 263 13.11 10.24 -21.20
N ASP A 264 14.36 9.81 -21.09
CA ASP A 264 14.85 8.59 -21.75
C ASP A 264 14.41 7.31 -21.03
N LEU A 265 14.34 7.35 -19.69
CA LEU A 265 13.97 6.20 -18.86
C LEU A 265 12.47 6.07 -18.65
N TRP A 266 11.71 7.17 -18.74
CA TRP A 266 10.26 7.12 -18.64
C TRP A 266 9.67 6.46 -19.89
N LYS A 267 9.51 5.15 -19.81
CA LYS A 267 8.58 4.40 -20.65
C LYS A 267 7.27 4.36 -19.88
N GLU A 268 6.19 4.88 -20.45
CA GLU A 268 4.86 4.66 -19.86
C GLU A 268 4.76 3.17 -19.51
N PRO A 269 4.52 2.82 -18.23
CA PRO A 269 4.47 1.42 -17.85
C PRO A 269 3.42 0.78 -18.73
N GLU A 270 3.84 -0.16 -19.60
CA GLU A 270 2.98 -0.82 -20.59
C GLU A 270 1.68 -1.16 -19.88
N ALA A 271 0.62 -0.41 -20.19
CA ALA A 271 -0.56 -0.32 -19.36
C ALA A 271 -1.17 -1.71 -19.22
N LYS A 272 -0.84 -2.42 -18.13
CA LYS A 272 -1.05 -3.86 -17.87
C LYS A 272 -2.14 -4.44 -18.76
N SER A 273 -1.78 -4.80 -19.99
CA SER A 273 -2.74 -5.33 -20.98
C SER A 273 -3.09 -6.78 -20.66
N GLU A 274 -2.31 -7.42 -19.78
CA GLU A 274 -2.45 -8.83 -19.41
C GLU A 274 -3.51 -9.13 -18.34
N THR A 275 -4.31 -8.15 -17.86
CA THR A 275 -5.40 -8.43 -16.89
C THR A 275 -6.80 -7.96 -17.30
N LYS A 276 -6.98 -7.38 -18.49
CA LYS A 276 -8.32 -6.95 -18.95
C LYS A 276 -9.22 -8.07 -19.48
N ALA A 277 -8.76 -9.32 -19.55
CA ALA A 277 -9.58 -10.44 -20.01
C ALA A 277 -10.49 -11.05 -18.94
N GLU A 278 -10.29 -10.77 -17.63
CA GLU A 278 -11.10 -11.42 -16.56
C GLU A 278 -11.83 -10.48 -15.60
N ALA A 279 -11.64 -9.15 -15.70
CA ALA A 279 -12.41 -8.19 -14.91
C ALA A 279 -13.46 -7.47 -15.78
N LYS A 280 -14.58 -8.14 -16.05
CA LYS A 280 -15.83 -7.39 -16.29
C LYS A 280 -16.12 -6.64 -14.99
N ALA A 281 -15.74 -5.37 -14.94
CA ALA A 281 -16.05 -4.49 -13.83
C ALA A 281 -17.58 -4.41 -13.69
N GLU A 282 -18.12 -5.10 -12.67
CA GLU A 282 -19.41 -4.75 -12.11
C GLU A 282 -19.34 -3.26 -11.76
N LYS A 283 -20.35 -2.50 -12.19
CA LYS A 283 -20.49 -1.10 -11.79
C LYS A 283 -20.34 -1.04 -10.27
N PRO A 284 -19.52 -0.12 -9.72
CA PRO A 284 -19.35 -0.02 -8.27
C PRO A 284 -20.74 0.07 -7.65
N LYS A 285 -21.08 -0.94 -6.83
CA LYS A 285 -22.31 -0.93 -6.04
C LYS A 285 -22.25 0.37 -5.25
N ILE A 286 -23.32 1.17 -5.36
CA ILE A 286 -23.46 2.40 -4.59
C ILE A 286 -23.35 2.00 -3.11
N ASP A 287 -22.33 2.51 -2.43
CA ASP A 287 -22.16 2.29 -0.99
C ASP A 287 -23.35 2.91 -0.26
N HIS A 288 -24.09 2.08 0.47
CA HIS A 288 -25.14 2.54 1.37
C HIS A 288 -24.59 3.55 2.38
N LEU A 289 -25.31 4.67 2.56
CA LEU A 289 -24.99 5.67 3.57
C LEU A 289 -25.88 5.45 4.81
N TYR A 290 -25.25 5.47 5.98
CA TYR A 290 -25.91 5.23 7.26
C TYR A 290 -26.03 6.54 8.05
N PHE A 291 -27.24 6.84 8.52
CA PHE A 291 -27.56 8.05 9.29
C PHE A 291 -28.03 7.69 10.69
N TYR A 292 -27.58 8.43 11.71
CA TYR A 292 -28.09 8.23 13.07
C TYR A 292 -29.49 8.83 13.24
N ASN A 293 -30.42 8.06 13.82
CA ASN A 293 -31.75 8.55 14.14
C ASN A 293 -31.76 9.29 15.49
N SER A 294 -31.75 10.63 15.44
CA SER A 294 -31.71 11.49 16.63
C SER A 294 -32.97 11.45 17.49
N ALA A 295 -34.06 10.85 17.01
CA ALA A 295 -35.31 10.72 17.76
C ALA A 295 -35.25 9.65 18.87
N ILE A 296 -34.19 8.83 18.93
CA ILE A 296 -34.06 7.73 19.89
C ILE A 296 -33.27 8.17 21.12
N HIS A 297 -33.79 7.83 22.31
CA HIS A 297 -33.19 8.19 23.59
C HIS A 297 -31.80 7.52 23.75
N VAL A 298 -30.75 8.35 23.91
CA VAL A 298 -29.33 7.96 23.93
C VAL A 298 -29.01 6.80 24.88
N ARG A 299 -29.71 6.71 26.03
CA ARG A 299 -29.46 5.68 27.05
C ARG A 299 -29.82 4.26 26.60
N THR A 300 -30.84 4.10 25.75
CA THR A 300 -31.24 2.78 25.24
C THR A 300 -30.26 2.29 24.18
N ALA A 301 -29.66 3.23 23.44
CA ALA A 301 -28.71 2.96 22.37
C ALA A 301 -27.30 2.62 22.90
N GLU A 302 -26.89 3.12 24.06
CA GLU A 302 -25.53 2.90 24.59
C GLU A 302 -25.37 1.56 25.36
N ASN A 303 -26.47 0.89 25.72
CA ASN A 303 -26.47 -0.43 26.34
C ASN A 303 -26.44 -1.54 25.28
N GLN A 304 -25.38 -1.58 24.47
CA GLN A 304 -25.13 -2.70 23.56
C GLN A 304 -24.45 -3.85 24.30
N ASP A 305 -24.76 -5.07 23.88
CA ASP A 305 -24.26 -6.33 24.45
C ASP A 305 -22.80 -6.63 24.07
N THR A 306 -22.28 -6.00 23.02
CA THR A 306 -20.90 -6.18 22.56
C THR A 306 -20.17 -4.84 22.34
N ASP A 307 -18.85 -4.85 22.53
CA ASP A 307 -18.00 -3.66 22.35
C ASP A 307 -18.01 -3.15 20.91
N ILE A 308 -18.05 -4.05 19.92
CA ILE A 308 -18.12 -3.67 18.50
C ILE A 308 -19.43 -2.93 18.18
N LYS A 309 -20.58 -3.41 18.67
CA LYS A 309 -21.88 -2.72 18.49
C LYS A 309 -21.84 -1.32 19.10
N LYS A 310 -21.30 -1.20 20.32
CA LYS A 310 -21.14 0.09 20.99
C LYS A 310 -20.29 1.05 20.17
N HIS A 311 -19.19 0.58 19.59
CA HIS A 311 -18.31 1.42 18.79
C HIS A 311 -18.88 1.79 17.43
N VAL A 312 -19.53 0.86 16.71
CA VAL A 312 -20.24 1.13 15.45
C VAL A 312 -21.26 2.24 15.65
N LEU A 313 -22.10 2.15 16.69
CA LEU A 313 -23.14 3.15 16.94
C LEU A 313 -22.55 4.52 17.31
N GLN A 314 -21.47 4.54 18.09
CA GLN A 314 -20.75 5.77 18.42
C GLN A 314 -20.15 6.45 17.19
N ILE A 315 -19.68 5.68 16.20
CA ILE A 315 -19.13 6.22 14.94
C ILE A 315 -20.24 6.87 14.13
N ILE A 316 -21.35 6.16 13.89
CA ILE A 316 -22.49 6.68 13.11
C ILE A 316 -23.08 7.93 13.77
N ARG A 317 -23.14 7.96 15.11
CA ARG A 317 -23.58 9.15 15.87
C ARG A 317 -22.62 10.34 15.71
N GLY A 318 -21.31 10.08 15.69
CA GLY A 318 -20.29 11.13 15.60
C GLY A 318 -20.21 11.78 14.23
N GLU A 319 -20.30 10.98 13.16
CA GLU A 319 -20.11 11.43 11.79
C GLU A 319 -21.40 11.93 11.11
N THR A 320 -22.58 11.72 11.73
CA THR A 320 -23.94 11.99 11.21
C THR A 320 -24.33 11.24 9.94
N VAL A 321 -23.39 11.05 9.01
CA VAL A 321 -23.50 10.28 7.77
C VAL A 321 -22.18 9.53 7.55
N VAL A 322 -22.22 8.21 7.41
CA VAL A 322 -21.00 7.42 7.22
C VAL A 322 -21.26 6.23 6.29
N SER A 323 -20.28 5.87 5.46
CA SER A 323 -20.34 4.66 4.64
C SER A 323 -19.85 3.43 5.40
N MET A 324 -20.14 2.23 4.91
CA MET A 324 -19.61 0.98 5.49
C MET A 324 -18.08 1.01 5.62
N ALA A 325 -17.40 1.41 4.54
CA ALA A 325 -15.94 1.55 4.53
C ALA A 325 -15.45 2.60 5.55
N GLY A 326 -16.21 3.69 5.74
CA GLY A 326 -15.96 4.67 6.80
C GLY A 326 -16.02 4.03 8.19
N ILE A 327 -17.10 3.29 8.48
CA ILE A 327 -17.27 2.60 9.76
C ILE A 327 -16.11 1.65 10.05
N ILE A 328 -15.72 0.82 9.08
CA ILE A 328 -14.59 -0.12 9.23
C ILE A 328 -13.29 0.63 9.53
N ASN A 329 -12.98 1.69 8.77
CA ASN A 329 -11.78 2.51 9.00
C ASN A 329 -11.74 3.11 10.42
N HIS A 330 -12.87 3.59 10.94
CA HIS A 330 -12.94 4.13 12.30
C HIS A 330 -12.79 3.04 13.37
N LEU A 331 -13.35 1.84 13.13
CA LEU A 331 -13.18 0.70 14.04
C LEU A 331 -11.72 0.24 14.08
N GLU A 332 -11.03 0.13 12.93
CA GLU A 332 -9.60 -0.20 12.87
C GLU A 332 -8.76 0.78 13.68
N LYS A 333 -9.04 2.08 13.54
CA LYS A 333 -8.34 3.13 14.30
C LYS A 333 -8.54 2.95 15.81
N ARG A 334 -9.78 2.71 16.26
CA ARG A 334 -10.10 2.50 17.68
C ARG A 334 -9.53 1.20 18.23
N ALA A 335 -9.56 0.13 17.45
CA ALA A 335 -8.95 -1.16 17.79
C ALA A 335 -7.46 -0.97 18.10
N TYR A 336 -6.76 -0.25 17.22
CA TYR A 336 -5.36 0.07 17.41
C TYR A 336 -5.09 0.92 18.66
N GLU A 337 -5.82 2.03 18.84
CA GLU A 337 -5.62 2.96 19.97
C GLU A 337 -5.88 2.32 21.33
N ARG A 338 -6.77 1.32 21.39
CA ARG A 338 -7.21 0.69 22.65
C ARG A 338 -6.75 -0.76 22.80
N THR A 339 -5.90 -1.26 21.90
CA THR A 339 -5.49 -2.67 21.86
C THR A 339 -6.69 -3.63 21.91
N LEU A 340 -7.75 -3.30 21.18
CA LEU A 340 -8.94 -4.13 21.02
C LEU A 340 -8.85 -4.91 19.71
N GLU A 341 -9.52 -6.06 19.65
CA GLU A 341 -9.73 -6.82 18.42
C GLU A 341 -11.23 -6.81 18.09
N PHE A 342 -11.58 -6.43 16.85
CA PHE A 342 -12.95 -6.45 16.35
C PHE A 342 -13.07 -7.43 15.17
N ASP A 343 -14.17 -8.18 15.13
CA ASP A 343 -14.55 -8.94 13.94
C ASP A 343 -15.38 -8.04 13.00
N TYR A 344 -14.70 -7.46 12.00
CA TYR A 344 -15.32 -6.53 11.06
C TYR A 344 -16.39 -7.19 10.18
N ASN A 345 -16.44 -8.53 10.09
CA ASN A 345 -17.47 -9.23 9.32
C ASN A 345 -18.84 -9.15 9.99
N LEU A 346 -18.90 -8.81 11.29
CA LEU A 346 -20.16 -8.59 12.01
C LEU A 346 -20.80 -7.24 11.72
N VAL A 347 -20.05 -6.29 11.12
CA VAL A 347 -20.55 -4.91 10.91
C VAL A 347 -21.83 -4.88 10.06
N PRO A 348 -21.96 -5.62 8.93
CA PRO A 348 -23.22 -5.67 8.18
C PRO A 348 -24.42 -6.14 9.01
N ASP A 349 -24.26 -7.23 9.77
CA ASP A 349 -25.34 -7.78 10.60
C ASP A 349 -25.73 -6.81 11.73
N ILE A 350 -24.75 -6.11 12.31
CA ILE A 350 -24.97 -5.07 13.32
C ILE A 350 -25.75 -3.88 12.73
N LEU A 351 -25.45 -3.47 11.50
CA LEU A 351 -26.15 -2.36 10.86
C LEU A 351 -27.60 -2.72 10.51
N GLU A 352 -27.86 -3.96 10.07
CA GLU A 352 -29.23 -4.42 9.86
C GLU A 352 -30.00 -4.49 11.19
N GLU A 353 -29.39 -5.00 12.27
CA GLU A 353 -29.96 -4.98 13.61
C GLU A 353 -30.28 -3.55 14.09
N PHE A 354 -29.39 -2.60 13.83
CA PHE A 354 -29.59 -1.19 14.20
C PHE A 354 -30.70 -0.53 13.39
N LYS A 355 -30.82 -0.86 12.11
CA LYS A 355 -31.93 -0.41 11.26
C LYS A 355 -33.26 -0.98 11.75
N ASP A 356 -33.32 -2.26 12.08
CA ASP A 356 -34.53 -2.91 12.61
C ASP A 356 -34.97 -2.31 13.95
N LYS A 357 -34.01 -1.93 14.80
CA LYS A 357 -34.24 -1.21 16.06
C LYS A 357 -34.53 0.28 15.86
N GLY A 358 -34.47 0.79 14.63
CA GLY A 358 -34.70 2.19 14.28
C GLY A 358 -33.56 3.14 14.65
N TYR A 359 -32.40 2.63 15.10
CA TYR A 359 -31.23 3.43 15.52
C TYR A 359 -30.60 4.18 14.36
N ILE A 360 -30.68 3.63 13.15
CA ILE A 360 -30.12 4.22 11.95
C ILE A 360 -31.10 4.14 10.78
N THR A 361 -30.92 5.00 9.79
CA THR A 361 -31.59 4.91 8.48
C THR A 361 -30.56 4.72 7.38
N ILE A 362 -30.90 3.94 6.35
CA ILE A 362 -30.05 3.65 5.20
C ILE A 362 -30.62 4.37 3.98
N THR A 363 -29.77 5.07 3.22
CA THR A 363 -30.12 5.64 1.91
C THR A 363 -29.31 5.03 0.80
#